data_AF-A0A358SMA0-F1
#
_entry.id   AF-A0A358SMA0-F1
#
_cell.length_a   1.000
_cell.length_b   1.000
_cell.length_c   1.000
_cell.angle_alpha   90.00
_cell.angle_beta   90.00
_cell.angle_gamma   90.00
#
_symmetry.space_group_name_H-M   'P 1'
#
loop_
_entity.id
_entity.type
_entity.pdbx_description
1 polymer ?
#
loop_
_entity_poly.entity_id
_entity_poly.type
_entity_poly.pdbx_seq_one_letter_code
_entity_poly.pdbx_strand_id
1 'polypeptide(L)'
;MGVIDRSTGVTATYRAGLQVHTASIVKADILAALLLRHQQEGLALSRPDRAEATAMIEQSDDDAGTDLWNEVGAAAGVAAANTVLKLTHTIPAAAGHWGLTSTTVADQLRLLTDLVARSSPLAPASRAFELRLMERVAASQAWGVPAAASPGTEPAVKNGWLPDPQLWVINSIGVVHRDGQELLIAVMSDDQPSEAVGIQQVQQAAVAAAETVTGLAA
;
A
#
# COMPACT_ATOMS: atom_id res chain seq x y z
N MET A 1 10.75 -7.18 3.29
CA MET A 1 9.92 -7.40 2.09
C MET A 1 9.11 -8.67 2.24
N GLY A 2 8.04 -8.83 1.48
CA GLY A 2 7.28 -10.07 1.44
C GLY A 2 6.36 -10.15 0.22
N VAL A 3 5.93 -11.37 -0.08
CA VAL A 3 5.04 -11.70 -1.19
C VAL A 3 4.03 -12.76 -0.79
N ILE A 4 2.81 -12.65 -1.31
CA ILE A 4 1.79 -13.68 -1.27
C ILE A 4 1.41 -14.01 -2.72
N ASP A 5 1.57 -15.26 -3.13
CA ASP A 5 0.96 -15.76 -4.36
C ASP A 5 -0.47 -16.21 -4.06
N ARG A 6 -1.45 -15.51 -4.65
CA ARG A 6 -2.87 -15.78 -4.46
C ARG A 6 -3.35 -17.01 -5.21
N SER A 7 -2.62 -17.44 -6.23
CA SER A 7 -2.95 -18.62 -7.04
C SER A 7 -2.58 -19.92 -6.33
N THR A 8 -1.45 -19.94 -5.61
CA THR A 8 -0.99 -21.13 -4.88
C THR A 8 -1.19 -21.06 -3.36
N GLY A 9 -1.36 -19.86 -2.81
CA GLY A 9 -1.40 -19.62 -1.36
C GLY A 9 -0.03 -19.55 -0.68
N VAL A 10 1.07 -19.66 -1.45
CA VAL A 10 2.43 -19.56 -0.91
C VAL A 10 2.71 -18.13 -0.44
N THR A 11 3.34 -18.01 0.73
CA THR A 11 3.79 -16.73 1.29
C THR A 11 5.27 -16.81 1.62
N ALA A 12 6.03 -15.79 1.22
CA ALA A 12 7.45 -15.65 1.57
C ALA A 12 7.69 -14.25 2.16
N THR A 13 8.41 -14.18 3.28
CA THR A 13 8.69 -12.90 3.95
C THR A 13 10.11 -12.84 4.48
N TYR A 14 10.69 -11.65 4.45
CA TYR A 14 11.97 -11.33 5.06
C TYR A 14 11.82 -10.09 5.95
N ARG A 15 12.19 -10.25 7.24
CA ARG A 15 12.03 -9.23 8.30
C ARG A 15 10.61 -8.66 8.36
N ALA A 16 9.61 -9.54 8.38
CA ALA A 16 8.21 -9.17 8.23
C ALA A 16 7.71 -8.18 9.30
N GLY A 17 8.31 -8.19 10.50
CA GLY A 17 7.94 -7.33 11.63
C GLY A 17 8.88 -6.14 11.89
N LEU A 18 9.80 -5.83 10.97
CA LEU A 18 10.58 -4.59 11.07
C LEU A 18 9.62 -3.40 10.91
N GLN A 19 9.66 -2.48 11.86
CA GLN A 19 8.90 -1.23 11.79
C GLN A 19 9.65 -0.21 10.93
N VAL A 20 8.96 0.36 9.97
CA VAL A 20 9.48 1.40 9.07
C VAL A 20 8.41 2.48 8.93
N HIS A 21 8.79 3.75 8.83
CA HIS A 21 7.84 4.80 8.49
C HIS A 21 7.23 4.54 7.11
N THR A 22 5.94 4.80 6.97
CA THR A 22 5.19 4.52 5.75
C THR A 22 5.58 5.44 4.61
N ALA A 23 5.93 6.69 4.92
CA ALA A 23 5.83 7.78 3.97
C ALA A 23 4.45 7.73 3.28
N SER A 24 4.38 7.89 1.96
CA SER A 24 3.11 7.91 1.23
C SER A 24 2.39 6.56 1.05
N ILE A 25 2.91 5.41 1.51
CA ILE A 25 2.14 4.14 1.41
C ILE A 25 0.93 4.15 2.37
N VAL A 26 0.96 4.94 3.44
CA VAL A 26 -0.18 5.10 4.37
C VAL A 26 -1.42 5.67 3.69
N LYS A 27 -1.29 6.31 2.53
CA LYS A 27 -2.44 6.81 1.77
C LYS A 27 -3.37 5.69 1.30
N ALA A 28 -2.84 4.47 1.08
CA ALA A 28 -3.68 3.29 0.87
C ALA A 28 -4.47 2.96 2.15
N ASP A 29 -3.82 2.96 3.31
CA ASP A 29 -4.47 2.72 4.61
C ASP A 29 -5.53 3.79 4.94
N ILE A 30 -5.23 5.07 4.69
CA ILE A 30 -6.18 6.18 4.85
C ILE A 30 -7.42 5.96 3.99
N LEU A 31 -7.26 5.60 2.72
CA LEU A 31 -8.38 5.38 1.82
C LEU A 31 -9.20 4.14 2.24
N ALA A 32 -8.54 3.05 2.61
CA ALA A 32 -9.21 1.87 3.14
C ALA A 32 -10.01 2.18 4.41
N ALA A 33 -9.45 2.98 5.33
CA ALA A 33 -10.10 3.41 6.55
C ALA A 33 -11.34 4.29 6.29
N LEU A 34 -11.22 5.26 5.37
CA LEU A 34 -12.32 6.12 4.97
C LEU A 34 -13.47 5.31 4.34
N LEU A 35 -13.13 4.41 3.41
CA LEU A 35 -14.10 3.52 2.76
C LEU A 35 -14.82 2.61 3.77
N LEU A 36 -14.07 2.07 4.73
CA LEU A 36 -14.63 1.21 5.78
C LEU A 36 -15.61 1.99 6.68
N ARG A 37 -15.25 3.22 7.07
CA ARG A 37 -16.14 4.08 7.87
C ARG A 37 -17.43 4.40 7.11
N HIS A 38 -17.34 4.89 5.88
CA HIS A 38 -18.53 5.21 5.07
C HIS A 38 -19.43 3.98 4.88
N GLN A 39 -18.83 2.80 4.65
CA GLN A 39 -19.58 1.54 4.56
C GLN A 39 -20.34 1.24 5.86
N GLN A 40 -19.73 1.42 7.03
CA GLN A 40 -20.38 1.18 8.33
C GLN A 40 -21.52 2.17 8.60
N GLU A 41 -21.39 3.40 8.11
CA GLU A 41 -22.41 4.43 8.17
C GLU A 41 -23.51 4.26 7.11
N GLY A 42 -23.34 3.34 6.16
CA GLY A 42 -24.26 3.16 5.03
C GLY A 42 -24.22 4.31 4.02
N LEU A 43 -23.11 5.04 3.97
CA LEU A 43 -22.89 6.20 3.11
C LEU A 43 -21.96 5.86 1.94
N ALA A 44 -22.14 6.57 0.82
CA ALA A 44 -21.15 6.61 -0.25
C ALA A 44 -20.13 7.71 0.03
N LEU A 45 -18.93 7.62 -0.56
CA LEU A 45 -18.02 8.75 -0.62
C LEU A 45 -18.66 9.92 -1.35
N SER A 46 -18.43 11.13 -0.84
CA SER A 46 -18.86 12.35 -1.51
C SER A 46 -18.09 12.54 -2.82
N ARG A 47 -18.57 13.44 -3.69
CA ARG A 47 -17.82 13.79 -4.91
C ARG A 47 -16.47 14.44 -4.59
N PRO A 48 -16.36 15.39 -3.63
CA PRO A 48 -15.09 15.87 -3.12
C PRO A 48 -14.14 14.75 -2.66
N ASP A 49 -14.56 13.87 -1.73
CA ASP A 49 -13.68 12.83 -1.18
C ASP A 49 -13.17 11.88 -2.27
N ARG A 50 -13.99 11.61 -3.30
CA ARG A 50 -13.56 10.82 -4.47
C ARG A 50 -12.48 11.52 -5.28
N ALA A 51 -12.58 12.84 -5.45
CA ALA A 51 -11.58 13.62 -6.17
C ALA A 51 -10.27 13.68 -5.36
N GLU A 52 -10.36 13.90 -4.06
CA GLU A 52 -9.22 13.86 -3.14
C GLU A 52 -8.57 12.48 -3.12
N ALA A 53 -9.35 11.40 -3.06
CA ALA A 53 -8.83 10.03 -3.10
C ALA A 53 -8.08 9.76 -4.40
N THR A 54 -8.60 10.28 -5.52
CA THR A 54 -7.94 10.16 -6.83
C THR A 54 -6.60 10.88 -6.82
N ALA A 55 -6.55 12.15 -6.39
CA ALA A 55 -5.30 12.92 -6.31
C ALA A 55 -4.30 12.28 -5.34
N MET A 56 -4.77 11.87 -4.16
CA MET A 56 -3.97 11.25 -3.11
C MET A 56 -3.34 9.92 -3.57
N ILE A 57 -4.08 9.06 -4.28
CA ILE A 57 -3.53 7.76 -4.72
C ILE A 57 -2.75 7.91 -6.02
N GLU A 58 -3.34 8.51 -7.06
CA GLU A 58 -2.76 8.50 -8.41
C GLU A 58 -1.53 9.41 -8.52
N GLN A 59 -1.55 10.56 -7.83
CA GLN A 59 -0.48 11.56 -7.87
C GLN A 59 0.34 11.64 -6.59
N SER A 60 -0.07 10.89 -5.56
CA SER A 60 0.52 11.00 -4.22
C SER A 60 0.38 12.39 -3.61
N ASP A 61 -0.68 13.14 -3.96
CA ASP A 61 -0.93 14.50 -3.45
C ASP A 61 -1.02 14.53 -1.92
N ASP A 62 -0.26 15.43 -1.28
CA ASP A 62 -0.12 15.51 0.17
C ASP A 62 -1.24 16.34 0.83
N ASP A 63 -1.79 17.32 0.13
CA ASP A 63 -2.89 18.14 0.62
C ASP A 63 -4.16 17.29 0.66
N ALA A 64 -4.47 16.58 -0.44
CA ALA A 64 -5.56 15.60 -0.47
C ALA A 64 -5.35 14.46 0.54
N GLY A 65 -4.10 14.05 0.77
CA GLY A 65 -3.76 13.09 1.82
C GLY A 65 -4.08 13.60 3.22
N THR A 66 -3.81 14.88 3.47
CA THR A 66 -4.10 15.54 4.74
C THR A 66 -5.61 15.74 4.94
N ASP A 67 -6.33 16.14 3.89
CA ASP A 67 -7.78 16.32 3.93
C ASP A 67 -8.48 15.00 4.25
N LEU A 68 -8.15 13.91 3.56
CA LEU A 68 -8.75 12.60 3.81
C LEU A 68 -8.31 11.98 5.15
N TRP A 69 -7.08 12.23 5.60
CA TRP A 69 -6.65 11.87 6.95
C TRP A 69 -7.50 12.57 8.00
N ASN A 70 -7.79 13.85 7.82
CA ASN A 70 -8.66 14.58 8.75
C ASN A 70 -10.10 14.10 8.66
N GLU A 71 -10.61 13.88 7.44
CA GLU A 71 -11.96 13.39 7.19
C GLU A 71 -12.19 12.06 7.89
N VAL A 72 -11.27 11.09 7.83
CA VAL A 72 -11.43 9.79 8.51
C VAL A 72 -11.45 9.90 10.04
N GLY A 73 -11.04 11.04 10.61
CA GLY A 73 -10.91 11.25 12.06
C GLY A 73 -9.46 11.19 12.57
N ALA A 74 -8.51 11.51 11.69
CA ALA A 74 -7.07 11.51 11.96
C ALA A 74 -6.56 10.17 12.52
N ALA A 75 -5.54 10.21 13.38
CA ALA A 75 -4.89 9.04 13.96
C ALA A 75 -5.87 8.08 14.63
N ALA A 76 -6.90 8.61 15.30
CA ALA A 76 -7.90 7.80 15.99
C ALA A 76 -8.82 7.06 15.00
N GLY A 77 -9.23 7.73 13.92
CA GLY A 77 -10.02 7.13 12.85
C GLY A 77 -9.28 6.01 12.14
N VAL A 78 -8.02 6.25 11.76
CA VAL A 78 -7.16 5.22 11.15
C VAL A 78 -6.90 4.07 12.12
N ALA A 79 -6.59 4.33 13.39
CA ALA A 79 -6.40 3.27 14.39
C ALA A 79 -7.65 2.39 14.60
N ALA A 80 -8.84 3.01 14.60
CA ALA A 80 -10.10 2.28 14.71
C ALA A 80 -10.34 1.37 13.49
N ALA A 81 -10.07 1.87 12.27
CA ALA A 81 -10.13 1.05 11.06
C ALA A 81 -9.09 -0.08 11.08
N ASN A 82 -7.86 0.20 11.54
CA ASN A 82 -6.77 -0.77 11.60
C ASN A 82 -7.07 -1.92 12.55
N THR A 83 -7.89 -1.70 13.58
CA THR A 83 -8.41 -2.78 14.44
C THR A 83 -9.30 -3.75 13.66
N VAL A 84 -10.15 -3.24 12.76
CA VAL A 84 -11.05 -4.05 11.91
C VAL A 84 -10.27 -4.75 10.79
N LEU A 85 -9.34 -4.04 10.14
CA LEU A 85 -8.48 -4.55 9.08
C LEU A 85 -7.37 -5.48 9.63
N LYS A 86 -7.15 -5.48 10.95
CA LYS A 86 -6.12 -6.25 11.67
C LYS A 86 -4.69 -5.82 11.28
N LEU A 87 -4.48 -4.53 11.11
CA LEU A 87 -3.18 -3.90 10.91
C LEU A 87 -2.57 -3.54 12.28
N THR A 88 -2.27 -4.56 13.09
CA THR A 88 -1.97 -4.40 14.52
C THR A 88 -0.59 -3.80 14.82
N HIS A 89 0.28 -3.69 13.81
CA HIS A 89 1.60 -3.07 13.93
C HIS A 89 1.70 -1.77 13.13
N THR A 90 0.59 -1.32 12.54
CA THR A 90 0.49 -0.02 11.87
C THR A 90 0.06 0.99 12.92
N ILE A 91 0.98 1.86 13.32
CA ILE A 91 0.82 2.82 14.40
C ILE A 91 0.70 4.21 13.78
N PRO A 92 -0.52 4.78 13.68
CA PRO A 92 -0.75 6.09 13.12
C PRO A 92 0.08 7.15 13.84
N ALA A 93 0.73 8.02 13.07
CA ALA A 93 1.43 9.17 13.63
C ALA A 93 0.46 10.20 14.22
N ALA A 94 1.01 11.16 14.99
CA ALA A 94 0.24 12.30 15.48
C ALA A 94 -0.38 13.12 14.32
N ALA A 95 -1.43 13.88 14.63
CA ALA A 95 -2.13 14.70 13.64
C ALA A 95 -1.15 15.64 12.91
N GLY A 96 -1.32 15.76 11.59
CA GLY A 96 -0.45 16.55 10.71
C GLY A 96 0.85 15.85 10.27
N HIS A 97 1.11 14.62 10.72
CA HIS A 97 2.33 13.88 10.41
C HIS A 97 2.05 12.48 9.86
N TRP A 98 0.95 12.28 9.13
CA TRP A 98 0.48 10.97 8.68
C TRP A 98 1.57 10.13 7.98
N GLY A 99 2.51 10.76 7.27
CA GLY A 99 3.62 10.08 6.59
C GLY A 99 4.65 9.42 7.52
N LEU A 100 4.68 9.82 8.79
CA LEU A 100 5.51 9.23 9.85
C LEU A 100 4.79 8.09 10.59
N THR A 101 3.63 7.65 10.10
CA THR A 101 2.99 6.41 10.55
C THR A 101 4.00 5.27 10.41
N SER A 102 4.16 4.44 11.43
CA SER A 102 5.03 3.25 11.33
C SER A 102 4.20 2.03 10.96
N THR A 103 4.75 1.13 10.14
CA THR A 103 4.09 -0.13 9.77
C THR A 103 5.11 -1.21 9.49
N THR A 104 4.62 -2.42 9.25
CA THR A 104 5.41 -3.60 8.94
C THR A 104 5.02 -4.19 7.59
N VAL A 105 5.93 -4.97 7.00
CA VAL A 105 5.64 -5.75 5.79
C VAL A 105 4.44 -6.67 5.98
N ALA A 106 4.29 -7.28 7.15
CA ALA A 106 3.17 -8.17 7.46
C ALA A 106 1.82 -7.43 7.37
N ASP A 107 1.75 -6.24 7.95
CA ASP A 107 0.54 -5.40 7.90
C ASP A 107 0.27 -4.90 6.48
N GLN A 108 1.30 -4.52 5.72
CA GLN A 108 1.10 -4.09 4.34
C GLN A 108 0.60 -5.23 3.43
N LEU A 109 1.08 -6.46 3.62
CA LEU A 109 0.52 -7.64 2.94
C LEU A 109 -0.92 -7.94 3.37
N ARG A 110 -1.25 -7.70 4.65
CA ARG A 110 -2.61 -7.84 5.18
C ARG A 110 -3.56 -6.82 4.56
N LEU A 111 -3.15 -5.55 4.43
CA LEU A 111 -3.91 -4.51 3.75
C LEU A 111 -4.18 -4.89 2.28
N LEU A 112 -3.15 -5.25 1.52
CA LEU A 112 -3.30 -5.72 0.14
C LEU A 112 -4.24 -6.93 0.05
N THR A 113 -4.17 -7.85 1.02
CA THR A 113 -5.08 -8.99 1.10
C THR A 113 -6.52 -8.54 1.28
N ASP A 114 -6.79 -7.53 2.10
CA ASP A 114 -8.14 -6.96 2.25
C ASP A 114 -8.62 -6.22 0.99
N LEU A 115 -7.73 -5.75 0.12
CA LEU A 115 -8.13 -5.19 -1.18
C LEU A 115 -8.58 -6.28 -2.17
N VAL A 116 -8.03 -7.50 -2.11
CA VAL A 116 -8.32 -8.55 -3.12
C VAL A 116 -9.17 -9.73 -2.59
N ALA A 117 -9.25 -9.96 -1.28
CA ALA A 117 -9.91 -11.14 -0.71
C ALA A 117 -11.43 -10.97 -0.56
N ARG A 118 -12.22 -12.00 -0.89
CA ARG A 118 -13.68 -12.02 -0.66
C ARG A 118 -14.07 -11.92 0.82
N SER A 119 -13.19 -12.38 1.71
CA SER A 119 -13.34 -12.33 3.17
C SER A 119 -13.01 -10.97 3.78
N SER A 120 -12.67 -9.98 2.94
CA SER A 120 -12.32 -8.64 3.40
C SER A 120 -13.47 -7.97 4.17
N PRO A 121 -13.16 -7.18 5.21
CA PRO A 121 -14.13 -6.26 5.82
C PRO A 121 -14.66 -5.20 4.84
N LEU A 122 -13.90 -4.87 3.78
CA LEU A 122 -14.29 -3.91 2.76
C LEU A 122 -15.27 -4.53 1.74
N ALA A 123 -16.32 -3.79 1.43
CA ALA A 123 -17.28 -4.13 0.41
C ALA A 123 -16.59 -4.29 -0.96
N PRO A 124 -17.12 -5.15 -1.86
CA PRO A 124 -16.58 -5.31 -3.21
C PRO A 124 -16.36 -3.99 -3.96
N ALA A 125 -17.29 -3.04 -3.82
CA ALA A 125 -17.20 -1.75 -4.49
C ALA A 125 -16.06 -0.87 -3.96
N SER A 126 -15.80 -0.89 -2.64
CA SER A 126 -14.71 -0.14 -2.00
C SER A 126 -13.36 -0.67 -2.44
N ARG A 127 -13.17 -1.99 -2.37
CA ARG A 127 -11.97 -2.68 -2.85
C ARG A 127 -11.65 -2.37 -4.30
N ALA A 128 -12.66 -2.49 -5.17
CA ALA A 128 -12.50 -2.20 -6.59
C ALA A 128 -12.24 -0.70 -6.85
N PHE A 129 -12.72 0.20 -5.99
CA PHE A 129 -12.43 1.62 -6.13
C PHE A 129 -10.96 1.92 -5.82
N GLU A 130 -10.45 1.45 -4.69
CA GLU A 130 -9.06 1.68 -4.30
C GLU A 130 -8.07 1.01 -5.26
N LEU A 131 -8.28 -0.25 -5.64
CA LEU A 131 -7.44 -0.94 -6.62
C LEU A 131 -7.37 -0.19 -7.95
N ARG A 132 -8.51 0.30 -8.47
CA ARG A 132 -8.52 1.07 -9.72
C ARG A 132 -7.72 2.37 -9.65
N LEU A 133 -7.65 3.02 -8.49
CA LEU A 133 -6.81 4.21 -8.34
C LEU A 133 -5.33 3.81 -8.29
N MET A 134 -5.00 2.72 -7.60
CA MET A 134 -3.63 2.18 -7.55
C MET A 134 -3.14 1.67 -8.91
N GLU A 135 -4.03 1.24 -9.80
CA GLU A 135 -3.74 0.86 -11.20
C GLU A 135 -3.49 2.07 -12.13
N ARG A 136 -3.91 3.28 -11.70
CA ARG A 136 -3.93 4.50 -12.52
C ARG A 136 -2.96 5.57 -12.04
N VAL A 137 -2.00 5.18 -11.21
CA VAL A 137 -0.96 6.10 -10.75
C VAL A 137 -0.24 6.74 -11.94
N ALA A 138 0.17 7.99 -11.78
CA ALA A 138 0.92 8.67 -12.84
C ALA A 138 2.21 7.94 -13.18
N ALA A 139 2.72 8.16 -14.39
CA ALA A 139 3.93 7.47 -14.85
C ALA A 139 5.14 7.67 -13.93
N SER A 140 5.26 8.84 -13.27
CA SER A 140 6.31 9.12 -12.27
C SER A 140 6.16 8.31 -10.97
N GLN A 141 4.98 7.76 -10.71
CA GLN A 141 4.66 6.92 -9.56
C GLN A 141 4.75 5.43 -9.89
N ALA A 142 4.85 5.03 -11.16
CA ALA A 142 4.79 3.65 -11.60
C ALA A 142 6.16 2.91 -11.51
N TRP A 143 6.83 3.03 -10.36
CA TRP A 143 8.08 2.34 -10.03
C TRP A 143 7.90 1.41 -8.83
N GLY A 144 8.90 0.57 -8.52
CA GLY A 144 8.88 -0.32 -7.35
C GLY A 144 8.24 -1.68 -7.66
N VAL A 145 7.16 -2.03 -6.97
CA VAL A 145 6.41 -3.29 -7.17
C VAL A 145 6.05 -3.56 -8.64
N PRO A 146 5.63 -2.58 -9.47
CA PRO A 146 5.41 -2.76 -10.91
C PRO A 146 6.58 -3.40 -11.68
N ALA A 147 7.83 -3.27 -11.21
CA ALA A 147 8.99 -3.91 -11.85
C ALA A 147 8.92 -5.44 -11.84
N ALA A 148 8.10 -6.04 -10.96
CA ALA A 148 7.87 -7.48 -10.90
C ALA A 148 6.77 -7.99 -11.85
N ALA A 149 5.96 -7.09 -12.43
CA ALA A 149 4.81 -7.46 -13.25
C ALA A 149 5.20 -7.99 -14.64
N SER A 150 4.40 -8.89 -15.20
CA SER A 150 4.52 -9.30 -16.60
C SER A 150 4.13 -8.15 -17.54
N PRO A 151 4.74 -8.05 -18.73
CA PRO A 151 4.35 -7.05 -19.74
C PRO A 151 2.87 -7.13 -20.12
N GLY A 152 2.24 -5.98 -20.37
CA GLY A 152 0.84 -5.90 -20.80
C GLY A 152 -0.18 -6.12 -19.68
N THR A 153 0.26 -6.15 -18.42
CA THR A 153 -0.61 -6.17 -17.24
C THR A 153 -0.81 -4.77 -16.67
N GLU A 154 -1.79 -4.59 -15.78
CA GLU A 154 -2.09 -3.33 -15.08
C GLU A 154 -1.75 -3.51 -13.59
N PRO A 155 -0.50 -3.23 -13.17
CA PRO A 155 -0.12 -3.38 -11.77
C PRO A 155 -0.76 -2.29 -10.91
N ALA A 156 -1.32 -2.67 -9.77
CA ALA A 156 -1.79 -1.74 -8.74
C ALA A 156 -0.63 -1.42 -7.79
N VAL A 157 -0.30 -0.14 -7.58
CA VAL A 157 0.81 0.25 -6.69
C VAL A 157 0.48 1.47 -5.83
N LYS A 158 1.05 1.50 -4.62
CA LYS A 158 1.30 2.74 -3.89
C LYS A 158 2.74 2.77 -3.41
N ASN A 159 3.40 3.89 -3.71
CA ASN A 159 4.76 4.17 -3.27
C ASN A 159 4.80 5.20 -2.15
N GLY A 160 5.88 5.16 -1.36
CA GLY A 160 6.16 6.13 -0.31
C GLY A 160 7.66 6.33 -0.12
N TRP A 161 8.08 7.59 -0.15
CA TRP A 161 9.45 7.97 0.11
C TRP A 161 9.52 9.31 0.83
N LEU A 162 10.50 9.45 1.73
CA LEU A 162 10.86 10.71 2.37
C LEU A 162 12.27 10.61 2.97
N PRO A 163 12.97 11.73 3.19
CA PRO A 163 14.16 11.76 4.02
C PRO A 163 13.79 11.60 5.51
N ASP A 164 14.53 10.77 6.23
CA ASP A 164 14.32 10.47 7.65
C ASP A 164 15.64 10.24 8.42
N PRO A 165 16.09 11.22 9.22
CA PRO A 165 16.10 12.64 8.89
C PRO A 165 17.17 13.00 7.83
N GLN A 166 18.10 12.09 7.52
CA GLN A 166 19.22 12.32 6.59
C GLN A 166 19.34 11.25 5.50
N LEU A 167 18.93 10.01 5.82
CA LEU A 167 18.83 8.92 4.87
C LEU A 167 17.40 8.82 4.35
N TRP A 168 17.14 7.91 3.43
CA TRP A 168 15.85 7.79 2.78
C TRP A 168 15.10 6.55 3.25
N VAL A 169 13.83 6.74 3.55
CA VAL A 169 12.83 5.68 3.58
C VAL A 169 12.28 5.55 2.16
N ILE A 170 12.28 4.34 1.59
CA ILE A 170 11.68 4.03 0.28
C ILE A 170 10.85 2.76 0.42
N ASN A 171 9.56 2.86 0.12
CA ASN A 171 8.60 1.79 0.23
C ASN A 171 7.76 1.67 -1.04
N SER A 172 7.36 0.44 -1.36
CA SER A 172 6.45 0.13 -2.45
C SER A 172 5.58 -1.07 -2.09
N ILE A 173 4.26 -0.92 -2.22
CA ILE A 173 3.27 -1.97 -1.99
C ILE A 173 2.39 -2.09 -3.22
N GLY A 174 1.89 -3.30 -3.53
CA GLY A 174 1.01 -3.44 -4.68
C GLY A 174 0.56 -4.86 -5.00
N VAL A 175 -0.29 -4.93 -6.02
CA VAL A 175 -0.80 -6.16 -6.63
C VAL A 175 -0.28 -6.22 -8.06
N VAL A 176 0.35 -7.33 -8.43
CA VAL A 176 0.88 -7.55 -9.79
C VAL A 176 0.43 -8.88 -10.34
N HIS A 177 0.32 -8.95 -11.66
CA HIS A 177 0.20 -10.21 -12.38
C HIS A 177 1.56 -10.60 -12.94
N ARG A 178 2.05 -11.79 -12.59
CA ARG A 178 3.32 -12.34 -13.09
C ARG A 178 3.12 -13.79 -13.51
N ASP A 179 3.40 -14.10 -14.77
CA ASP A 179 3.33 -15.45 -15.33
C ASP A 179 1.98 -16.16 -15.08
N GLY A 180 0.88 -15.39 -15.11
CA GLY A 180 -0.47 -15.87 -14.85
C GLY A 180 -0.87 -15.96 -13.37
N GLN A 181 0.02 -15.60 -12.44
CA GLN A 181 -0.23 -15.57 -11.00
C GLN A 181 -0.52 -14.15 -10.52
N GLU A 182 -1.48 -13.99 -9.60
CA GLU A 182 -1.75 -12.72 -8.90
C GLU A 182 -0.91 -12.69 -7.62
N LEU A 183 0.01 -11.73 -7.52
CA LEU A 183 0.94 -11.58 -6.41
C LEU A 183 0.65 -10.29 -5.63
N LEU A 184 0.63 -10.40 -4.31
CA LEU A 184 0.63 -9.26 -3.39
C LEU A 184 2.06 -9.04 -2.91
N ILE A 185 2.65 -7.87 -3.14
CA ILE A 185 4.05 -7.60 -2.82
C ILE A 185 4.14 -6.36 -1.93
N ALA A 186 4.90 -6.46 -0.84
CA ALA A 186 5.24 -5.34 0.02
C ALA A 186 6.76 -5.28 0.23
N VAL A 187 7.37 -4.19 -0.19
CA VAL A 187 8.79 -3.90 0.01
C VAL A 187 8.90 -2.62 0.81
N MET A 188 9.62 -2.70 1.93
CA MET A 188 9.87 -1.57 2.81
C MET A 188 11.37 -1.49 3.05
N SER A 189 11.91 -0.27 3.03
CA SER A 189 13.31 0.00 3.31
C SER A 189 13.49 1.36 3.97
N ASP A 190 14.44 1.41 4.88
CA ASP A 190 15.00 2.58 5.53
C ASP A 190 16.51 2.67 5.25
N ASP A 191 17.15 3.70 5.80
CA ASP A 191 18.59 3.93 5.75
C ASP A 191 19.20 3.95 4.33
N GLN A 192 18.41 4.35 3.33
CA GLN A 192 18.88 4.42 1.95
C GLN A 192 19.75 5.67 1.74
N PRO A 193 20.92 5.54 1.08
CA PRO A 193 21.84 6.67 0.92
C PRO A 193 21.30 7.78 0.01
N SER A 194 20.34 7.45 -0.87
CA SER A 194 19.60 8.41 -1.68
C SER A 194 18.26 7.81 -2.11
N GLU A 195 17.34 8.68 -2.53
CA GLU A 195 16.06 8.27 -3.13
C GLU A 195 16.27 7.32 -4.32
N ALA A 196 17.14 7.68 -5.26
CA ALA A 196 17.38 6.90 -6.47
C ALA A 196 17.93 5.50 -6.16
N VAL A 197 18.86 5.39 -5.20
CA VAL A 197 19.42 4.10 -4.78
C VAL A 197 18.33 3.23 -4.15
N GLY A 198 17.52 3.80 -3.25
CA GLY A 198 16.46 3.03 -2.62
C GLY A 198 15.35 2.62 -3.57
N ILE A 199 14.98 3.45 -4.56
CA ILE A 199 14.04 3.06 -5.64
C ILE A 199 14.60 1.85 -6.40
N GLN A 200 15.87 1.89 -6.79
CA GLN A 200 16.52 0.76 -7.48
C GLN A 200 16.49 -0.51 -6.61
N GLN A 201 16.82 -0.39 -5.33
CA GLN A 201 16.83 -1.52 -4.40
C GLN A 201 15.42 -2.11 -4.20
N VAL A 202 14.40 -1.26 -4.06
CA VAL A 202 13.00 -1.69 -3.90
C VAL A 202 12.51 -2.45 -5.13
N GLN A 203 12.85 -2.00 -6.34
CA GLN A 203 12.50 -2.71 -7.57
C GLN A 203 13.16 -4.10 -7.65
N GLN A 204 14.46 -4.18 -7.33
CA GLN A 204 15.18 -5.46 -7.32
C GLN A 204 14.59 -6.42 -6.28
N ALA A 205 14.25 -5.90 -5.09
CA ALA A 205 13.62 -6.67 -4.03
C ALA A 205 12.22 -7.17 -4.42
N ALA A 206 11.41 -6.35 -5.12
CA ALA A 206 10.10 -6.77 -5.62
C ALA A 206 10.20 -7.92 -6.63
N VAL A 207 11.14 -7.84 -7.58
CA VAL A 207 11.40 -8.90 -8.57
C VAL A 207 11.85 -10.18 -7.87
N ALA A 208 12.83 -10.09 -6.96
CA ALA A 208 13.33 -11.25 -6.23
C ALA A 208 12.25 -11.91 -5.35
N ALA A 209 11.38 -11.11 -4.72
CA ALA A 209 10.24 -11.63 -3.97
C ALA A 209 9.30 -12.42 -4.89
N ALA A 210 8.91 -11.85 -6.04
CA ALA A 210 8.04 -12.52 -7.01
C ALA A 210 8.64 -13.85 -7.51
N GLU A 211 9.92 -13.86 -7.89
CA GLU A 211 10.63 -15.06 -8.37
C GLU A 211 10.68 -16.18 -7.32
N THR A 212 10.68 -15.85 -6.03
CA THR A 212 10.69 -16.83 -4.94
C THR A 212 9.43 -17.70 -4.91
N VAL A 213 8.29 -17.16 -5.36
CA VAL A 213 7.01 -17.88 -5.34
C VAL A 213 6.59 -18.38 -6.72
N THR A 214 6.95 -17.67 -7.81
CA THR A 214 6.65 -18.12 -9.18
C THR A 214 7.59 -19.21 -9.65
N GLY A 215 8.86 -19.22 -9.21
CA GLY A 215 9.86 -20.24 -9.57
C GLY A 215 9.62 -21.62 -8.94
N LEU A 216 8.61 -21.77 -8.09
CA LEU A 216 8.20 -23.04 -7.49
C LEU A 216 7.21 -23.83 -8.38
N ALA A 217 6.70 -23.23 -9.45
CA ALA A 217 5.90 -23.92 -10.46
C ALA A 217 6.83 -24.49 -11.55
N ALA A 218 7.35 -25.70 -11.30
CA ALA A 218 8.07 -26.51 -12.28
C ALA A 218 7.28 -27.78 -12.61
#